data_AF-A0A662QT26-F1
#
_entry.id   AF-A0A662QT26-F1
#
_cell.length_a   1.000
_cell.length_b   1.000
_cell.length_c   1.000
_cell.angle_alpha   90.00
_cell.angle_beta   90.00
_cell.angle_gamma   90.00
#
_symmetry.space_group_name_H-M   'P 1'
#
loop_
_entity.id
_entity.type
_entity.pdbx_description
1 polymer ?
#
loop_
_entity_poly.entity_id
_entity_poly.type
_entity_poly.pdbx_seq_one_letter_code
_entity_poly.pdbx_strand_id
1 'polypeptide(L)'
;MSYLKHFLGAHEEERRRHLKDYNYEIAERLRIVYLYCKKEVALEDNTNMIVDVKTVRIPKNTVVVLCPYMRSDIGAVVGVGEDINLPISSERAIDNVLFCVSCDGVFKRGDLMGAIMLIPVDEVNGG
;
A
#
# COMPACT_ATOMS: atom_id res chain seq x y z
N MET A 1 30.91 -26.32 -23.20
CA MET A 1 30.35 -25.39 -22.18
C MET A 1 30.89 -23.95 -22.31
N SER A 2 31.15 -23.43 -23.52
CA SER A 2 31.69 -22.07 -23.71
C SER A 2 30.66 -21.08 -24.28
N TYR A 3 29.80 -21.54 -25.20
CA TYR A 3 28.84 -20.68 -25.91
C TYR A 3 27.71 -20.11 -25.02
N LEU A 4 27.22 -20.86 -24.04
CA LEU A 4 26.07 -20.45 -23.22
C LEU A 4 26.41 -19.34 -22.20
N LYS A 5 27.65 -19.32 -21.69
CA LYS A 5 28.12 -18.29 -20.75
C LYS A 5 28.30 -16.93 -21.43
N HIS A 6 28.69 -16.92 -22.69
CA HIS A 6 28.86 -15.69 -23.46
C HIS A 6 27.51 -15.03 -23.79
N PHE A 7 26.48 -15.83 -24.09
CA PHE A 7 25.13 -15.33 -24.37
C PHE A 7 24.41 -14.79 -23.11
N LEU A 8 24.53 -15.49 -21.98
CA LEU A 8 23.99 -15.03 -20.70
C LEU A 8 24.73 -13.79 -20.16
N GLY A 9 26.06 -13.75 -20.29
CA GLY A 9 26.87 -12.59 -19.88
C GLY A 9 26.59 -11.33 -20.71
N ALA A 10 26.39 -11.48 -22.02
CA ALA A 10 26.01 -10.35 -22.90
C ALA A 10 24.61 -9.81 -22.55
N HIS A 11 23.65 -10.70 -22.24
CA HIS A 11 22.29 -10.32 -21.89
C HIS A 11 22.18 -9.69 -20.48
N GLU A 12 23.04 -10.10 -19.53
CA GLU A 12 23.20 -9.45 -18.23
C GLU A 12 23.85 -8.08 -18.33
N GLU A 13 24.88 -7.92 -19.17
CA GLU A 13 25.51 -6.62 -19.40
C GLU A 13 24.57 -5.62 -20.08
N GLU A 14 23.79 -6.04 -21.07
CA GLU A 14 22.78 -5.18 -21.72
C GLU A 14 21.68 -4.74 -20.74
N ARG A 15 21.20 -5.67 -19.90
CA ARG A 15 20.22 -5.38 -18.85
C ARG A 15 20.77 -4.40 -17.80
N ARG A 16 22.06 -4.51 -17.47
CA ARG A 16 22.73 -3.61 -16.52
C ARG A 16 22.96 -2.21 -17.12
N ARG A 17 23.13 -2.08 -18.44
CA ARG A 17 23.26 -0.77 -19.14
C ARG A 17 21.96 0.02 -19.24
N HIS A 18 20.80 -0.60 -19.01
CA HIS A 18 19.47 0.04 -19.15
C HIS A 18 18.74 0.33 -17.82
N LEU A 19 19.31 -0.05 -16.68
CA LEU A 19 18.77 0.36 -15.38
C LEU A 19 19.31 1.76 -15.05
N LYS A 20 18.64 2.79 -15.58
CA LYS A 20 18.72 4.13 -14.98
C LYS A 20 18.13 4.03 -13.57
N ASP A 21 18.85 4.50 -12.57
CA ASP A 21 18.30 4.72 -11.24
C ASP A 21 17.23 5.80 -11.34
N TYR A 22 15.97 5.39 -11.35
CA TYR A 22 14.83 6.30 -11.29
C TYR A 22 14.56 6.65 -9.83
N ASN A 23 15.35 7.56 -9.29
CA ASN A 23 15.10 8.15 -7.97
C ASN A 23 14.04 9.25 -8.11
N TYR A 24 13.04 9.24 -7.22
CA TYR A 24 11.98 10.25 -7.16
C TYR A 24 11.90 10.83 -5.75
N GLU A 25 11.67 12.13 -5.65
CA GLU A 25 11.45 12.80 -4.39
C GLU A 25 9.96 12.76 -4.02
N ILE A 26 9.67 12.40 -2.77
CA ILE A 26 8.33 12.53 -2.21
C ILE A 26 8.07 14.03 -2.00
N ALA A 27 6.96 14.54 -2.53
CA ALA A 27 6.56 15.94 -2.38
C ALA A 27 6.52 16.40 -0.91
N GLU A 28 6.67 17.70 -0.66
CA GLU A 28 6.75 18.30 0.69
C GLU A 28 5.56 17.96 1.61
N ARG A 29 4.42 17.55 1.06
CA ARG A 29 3.14 17.43 1.78
C ARG A 29 2.67 15.99 2.01
N LEU A 30 3.57 15.04 2.21
CA LEU A 30 3.20 13.67 2.58
C LEU A 30 2.68 13.59 4.03
N ARG A 31 1.55 12.90 4.23
CA ARG A 31 1.04 12.55 5.55
C ARG A 31 0.93 11.05 5.72
N ILE A 32 1.59 10.51 6.75
CA ILE A 32 1.39 9.11 7.17
C ILE A 32 0.15 9.05 8.08
N VAL A 33 -0.77 8.16 7.78
CA VAL A 33 -1.97 7.92 8.58
C VAL A 33 -2.03 6.45 8.97
N TYR A 34 -2.19 6.19 10.26
CA TYR A 34 -2.31 4.85 10.80
C TYR A 34 -3.73 4.30 10.64
N LEU A 35 -3.82 3.01 10.35
CA LEU A 35 -5.04 2.26 10.21
C LEU A 35 -5.28 1.46 11.50
N TYR A 36 -6.43 1.70 12.13
CA TYR A 36 -6.79 1.05 13.40
C TYR A 36 -8.01 0.18 13.22
N CYS A 37 -8.02 -0.99 13.86
CA CYS A 37 -9.14 -1.92 13.78
C CYS A 37 -10.42 -1.30 14.39
N LYS A 38 -11.55 -1.37 13.68
CA LYS A 38 -12.81 -0.73 14.11
C LYS A 38 -13.52 -1.52 15.20
N LYS A 39 -13.38 -2.84 15.21
CA LYS A 39 -14.08 -3.77 16.11
C LYS A 39 -13.27 -5.05 16.23
N GLU A 40 -13.56 -5.86 17.23
CA GLU A 40 -12.88 -7.14 17.37
C GLU A 40 -13.11 -8.05 16.16
N VAL A 41 -12.06 -8.73 15.70
CA VAL A 41 -12.10 -9.70 14.59
C VAL A 41 -11.08 -10.81 14.84
N ALA A 42 -11.51 -12.06 14.71
CA ALA A 42 -10.63 -13.22 14.70
C ALA A 42 -10.09 -13.44 13.29
N LEU A 43 -8.80 -13.72 13.19
CA LEU A 43 -8.05 -13.94 11.97
C LEU A 43 -7.52 -15.37 11.96
N GLU A 44 -7.70 -16.05 10.83
CA GLU A 44 -7.22 -17.42 10.59
C GLU A 44 -6.03 -17.38 9.62
N ASP A 45 -5.00 -18.16 9.93
CA ASP A 45 -3.78 -18.27 9.13
C ASP A 45 -4.06 -18.63 7.65
N ASN A 46 -3.22 -18.11 6.75
CA ASN A 46 -3.29 -18.29 5.29
C ASN A 46 -4.61 -17.81 4.65
N THR A 47 -5.33 -16.90 5.30
CA THR A 47 -6.50 -16.25 4.73
C THR A 47 -6.22 -14.80 4.33
N ASN A 48 -6.94 -14.33 3.32
CA ASN A 48 -7.05 -12.91 3.01
C ASN A 48 -8.46 -12.46 3.36
N MET A 49 -8.61 -11.37 4.10
CA MET A 49 -9.93 -10.90 4.49
C MET A 49 -10.05 -9.39 4.50
N ILE A 50 -11.29 -8.93 4.32
CA ILE A 50 -11.67 -7.54 4.46
C ILE A 50 -11.94 -7.26 5.93
N VAL A 51 -11.21 -6.31 6.52
CA VAL A 51 -11.35 -5.92 7.92
C VAL A 51 -11.76 -4.46 8.02
N ASP A 52 -12.80 -4.19 8.81
CA ASP A 52 -13.24 -2.83 9.09
C ASP A 52 -12.18 -2.06 9.89
N VAL A 53 -11.86 -0.86 9.41
CA VAL A 53 -10.97 0.08 10.11
C VAL A 53 -11.72 1.32 10.58
N LYS A 54 -11.14 2.03 11.55
CA LYS A 54 -11.58 3.37 11.91
C LYS A 54 -11.49 4.24 10.66
N THR A 55 -12.60 4.87 10.28
CA THR A 55 -12.71 5.64 9.05
C THR A 55 -11.60 6.69 8.93
N VAL A 56 -10.88 6.66 7.81
CA VAL A 56 -9.86 7.65 7.46
C VAL A 56 -10.38 8.51 6.32
N ARG A 57 -10.51 9.82 6.56
CA ARG A 57 -10.88 10.77 5.51
C ARG A 57 -9.69 11.06 4.59
N ILE A 58 -9.93 10.92 3.30
CA ILE A 58 -8.99 11.28 2.23
C ILE A 58 -9.48 12.61 1.64
N PRO A 59 -8.69 13.69 1.73
CA PRO A 59 -9.02 14.93 1.06
C PRO A 59 -9.10 14.75 -0.46
N LYS A 60 -9.84 15.63 -1.14
CA LYS A 60 -9.77 15.73 -2.61
C LYS A 60 -8.33 15.86 -3.09
N ASN A 61 -8.08 15.46 -4.33
CA ASN A 61 -6.79 15.54 -5.01
C ASN A 61 -5.66 14.90 -4.19
N THR A 62 -5.93 13.73 -3.61
CA THR A 62 -4.96 12.99 -2.78
C THR A 62 -4.86 11.55 -3.28
N VAL A 63 -3.64 11.13 -3.58
CA VAL A 63 -3.29 9.73 -3.87
C VAL A 63 -3.05 9.00 -2.55
N VAL A 64 -3.56 7.77 -2.47
CA VAL A 64 -3.31 6.86 -1.35
C VAL A 64 -2.26 5.86 -1.77
N VAL A 65 -1.19 5.74 -1.00
CA VAL A 65 -0.14 4.74 -1.18
C VAL A 65 -0.07 3.88 0.08
N LEU A 66 -0.04 2.57 -0.09
CA LEU A 66 0.18 1.66 1.03
C LEU A 66 1.57 1.88 1.61
N CYS A 67 1.69 1.95 2.93
CA CYS A 67 3.00 1.89 3.57
C CYS A 67 3.39 0.42 3.75
N PRO A 68 4.37 -0.11 3.01
CA PRO A 68 4.69 -1.54 3.01
C PRO A 68 5.40 -2.00 4.30
N TYR A 69 5.68 -1.08 5.22
CA TYR A 69 6.27 -1.41 6.50
C TYR A 69 5.24 -2.14 7.38
N MET A 70 5.46 -3.44 7.58
CA MET A 70 4.63 -4.30 8.43
C MET A 70 4.65 -3.80 9.87
N ARG A 71 3.47 -3.60 10.45
CA ARG A 71 3.29 -3.05 11.82
C ARG A 71 2.52 -3.96 12.76
N SER A 72 1.92 -5.02 12.22
CA SER A 72 1.23 -6.06 12.97
C SER A 72 2.08 -7.33 12.93
N ASP A 73 2.07 -8.07 14.02
CA ASP A 73 2.63 -9.41 14.16
C ASP A 73 1.73 -10.50 13.56
N ILE A 74 0.45 -10.19 13.28
CA ILE A 74 -0.55 -11.11 12.72
C ILE A 74 -0.54 -11.11 11.18
N GLY A 75 -0.03 -10.05 10.55
CA GLY A 75 0.03 -9.95 9.09
C GLY A 75 0.21 -8.52 8.58
N ALA A 76 -0.26 -8.28 7.35
CA ALA A 76 -0.08 -7.00 6.68
C ALA A 76 -1.32 -6.52 5.92
N VAL A 77 -1.52 -5.20 5.93
CA VAL A 77 -2.46 -4.54 5.02
C VAL A 77 -1.86 -4.53 3.61
N VAL A 78 -2.57 -5.14 2.66
CA VAL A 78 -2.17 -5.22 1.24
C VAL A 78 -3.11 -4.47 0.30
N GLY A 79 -4.17 -3.87 0.85
CA GLY A 79 -5.10 -3.02 0.13
C GLY A 79 -5.98 -2.21 1.08
N VAL A 80 -6.55 -1.12 0.58
CA VAL A 80 -7.57 -0.32 1.28
C VAL A 80 -8.82 -0.23 0.42
N GLY A 81 -9.99 -0.19 1.06
CA GLY A 81 -11.27 -0.08 0.40
C GLY A 81 -12.08 1.11 0.89
N GLU A 82 -12.95 1.58 -0.01
CA GLU A 82 -13.95 2.62 0.22
C GLU A 82 -15.33 1.99 -0.03
N ASP A 83 -16.34 2.33 0.77
CA ASP A 83 -17.73 1.87 0.53
C ASP A 83 -18.28 2.38 -0.81
N ILE A 84 -17.88 3.61 -1.20
CA ILE A 84 -18.24 4.22 -2.48
C ILE A 84 -16.97 4.69 -3.19
N ASN A 85 -16.68 4.08 -4.34
CA ASN A 85 -15.57 4.51 -5.20
C ASN A 85 -15.88 5.87 -5.84
N LEU A 86 -15.29 6.93 -5.31
CA LEU A 86 -15.42 8.29 -5.83
C LEU A 86 -14.16 8.71 -6.61
N PRO A 87 -14.28 9.66 -7.57
CA PRO A 87 -13.12 10.18 -8.27
C PRO A 87 -12.19 10.93 -7.31
N ILE A 88 -10.91 11.04 -7.69
CA ILE A 88 -9.88 11.72 -6.88
C ILE A 88 -10.23 13.19 -6.58
N SER A 89 -11.05 13.83 -7.41
CA SER A 89 -11.53 15.20 -7.25
C SER A 89 -12.54 15.40 -6.12
N SER A 90 -13.08 14.30 -5.55
CA SER A 90 -14.01 14.31 -4.42
C SER A 90 -13.30 13.98 -3.11
N GLU A 91 -13.92 14.36 -1.98
CA GLU A 91 -13.54 13.79 -0.69
C GLU A 91 -13.92 12.31 -0.65
N ARG A 92 -13.01 11.49 -0.12
CA ARG A 92 -13.16 10.03 -0.05
C ARG A 92 -12.92 9.53 1.36
N ALA A 93 -13.24 8.28 1.62
CA ALA A 93 -13.03 7.68 2.93
C ALA A 93 -12.65 6.20 2.82
N ILE A 94 -11.61 5.81 3.53
CA ILE A 94 -11.27 4.40 3.75
C ILE A 94 -12.00 3.93 5.00
N ASP A 95 -12.73 2.83 4.89
CA ASP A 95 -13.45 2.20 6.01
C ASP A 95 -13.12 0.71 6.18
N ASN A 96 -12.45 0.10 5.20
CA ASN A 96 -12.00 -1.28 5.27
C ASN A 96 -10.63 -1.46 4.61
N VAL A 97 -9.99 -2.58 4.93
CA VAL A 97 -8.69 -2.97 4.38
C VAL A 97 -8.69 -4.42 3.96
N LEU A 98 -7.96 -4.73 2.88
CA LEU A 98 -7.59 -6.10 2.57
C LEU A 98 -6.36 -6.46 3.40
N PHE A 99 -6.52 -7.41 4.31
CA PHE A 99 -5.49 -7.87 5.22
C PHE A 99 -5.07 -9.29 4.85
N CYS A 100 -3.77 -9.49 4.67
CA CYS A 100 -3.14 -10.79 4.45
C CYS A 100 -2.67 -11.33 5.81
N VAL A 101 -3.26 -12.44 6.25
CA VAL A 101 -3.00 -13.05 7.56
C VAL A 101 -1.81 -14.01 7.45
N SER A 102 -0.84 -13.88 8.35
CA SER A 102 0.35 -14.74 8.43
C SER A 102 0.35 -15.73 9.60
N CYS A 103 -0.57 -15.56 10.55
CA CYS A 103 -0.80 -16.49 11.65
C CYS A 103 -2.18 -16.24 12.28
N ASP A 104 -2.68 -17.21 13.04
CA ASP A 104 -3.92 -17.05 13.81
C ASP A 104 -3.78 -15.91 14.83
N GLY A 105 -4.83 -15.11 14.97
CA GLY A 105 -4.81 -13.98 15.88
C GLY A 105 -6.16 -13.31 16.07
N VAL A 106 -6.20 -12.31 16.97
CA VAL A 106 -7.40 -11.49 17.18
C VAL A 106 -6.97 -10.04 17.24
N PHE A 107 -7.51 -9.21 16.36
CA PHE A 107 -7.47 -7.77 16.53
C PHE A 107 -8.59 -7.34 17.45
N LYS A 108 -8.28 -6.46 18.40
CA LYS A 108 -9.24 -5.73 19.22
C LYS A 108 -9.52 -4.36 18.63
N ARG A 109 -10.62 -3.75 19.06
CA ARG A 109 -10.95 -2.36 18.71
C ARG A 109 -9.78 -1.44 19.11
N GLY A 110 -9.27 -0.69 18.15
CA GLY A 110 -8.18 0.27 18.35
C GLY A 110 -6.78 -0.28 18.13
N ASP A 111 -6.64 -1.58 17.83
CA ASP A 111 -5.34 -2.15 17.50
C ASP A 111 -4.79 -1.60 16.18
N LEU A 112 -3.47 -1.43 16.13
CA LEU A 112 -2.78 -0.90 14.96
C LEU A 112 -2.61 -2.00 13.90
N MET A 113 -3.15 -1.78 12.71
CA MET A 113 -3.10 -2.75 11.61
C MET A 113 -2.05 -2.40 10.56
N GLY A 114 -1.80 -1.11 10.33
CA GLY A 114 -0.91 -0.65 9.26
C GLY A 114 -0.88 0.86 9.14
N ALA A 115 -0.35 1.35 8.03
CA ALA A 115 -0.41 2.76 7.69
C ALA A 115 -0.54 2.96 6.18
N ILE A 116 -1.04 4.12 5.81
CA ILE A 116 -1.07 4.64 4.45
C ILE A 116 -0.33 5.96 4.41
N MET A 117 0.10 6.32 3.22
CA MET A 117 0.64 7.62 2.87
C MET A 117 -0.38 8.34 2.02
N LEU A 118 -0.75 9.53 2.45
CA LEU A 118 -1.60 10.45 1.72
C LEU A 118 -0.71 11.48 1.06
N ILE A 119 -0.75 11.50 -0.27
CA ILE A 119 0.09 12.37 -1.10
C ILE A 119 -0.84 13.31 -1.87
N PRO A 120 -0.93 14.59 -1.47
CA PRO A 120 -1.63 15.59 -2.26
C PRO A 120 -1.01 15.69 -3.65
N VAL A 121 -1.85 15.83 -4.66
CA VAL A 121 -1.46 16.01 -6.05
C VAL A 121 -2.18 17.22 -6.62
N ASP A 122 -1.53 17.90 -7.57
CA ASP A 122 -2.16 18.98 -8.30
C ASP A 122 -2.71 18.45 -9.64
N GLU A 123 -3.85 18.99 -10.06
CA GLU A 123 -4.38 18.73 -11.39
C GLU A 123 -3.49 19.45 -12.42
N VAL A 124 -2.90 18.68 -13.32
CA VAL A 124 -2.14 19.23 -14.44
C VAL A 124 -3.11 19.36 -15.62
N ASN A 125 -3.56 20.58 -15.91
CA ASN A 125 -4.27 20.85 -17.16
C ASN A 125 -3.30 20.55 -18.32
N GLY A 126 -3.70 19.62 -19.20
CA GLY A 126 -2.83 19.03 -20.22
C GLY A 126 -2.07 20.04 -21.07
N GLY A 127 -0.80 19.72 -21.35
CA GLY A 127 -0.02 20.30 -22.43
C GLY A 127 -0.34 19.68 -23.79
#